data_AF-A0A7K5YEZ4-F1
#
_entry.id   AF-A0A7K5YEZ4-F1
#
_cell.length_a   1.000
_cell.length_b   1.000
_cell.length_c   1.000
_cell.angle_alpha   90.00
_cell.angle_beta   90.00
_cell.angle_gamma   90.00
#
_symmetry.space_group_name_H-M   'P 1'
#
loop_
_entity.id
_entity.type
_entity.pdbx_description
1 polymer ?
#
loop_
_entity_poly.entity_id
_entity_poly.type
_entity_poly.pdbx_seq_one_letter_code
_entity_poly.pdbx_strand_id
1 'polypeptide(L)'
;VELSCIIKSTVTPDPRIEWKKIRNGETSYVFFDNKMQGDFATRAEILSRTSLVIKNTTRMDTATYRCEVAAPSDTKTIDEINIQLTVQ
;
A
#
# COMPACT_ATOMS: atom_id res chain seq x y z
N VAL A 1 -7.19 -9.54 5.60
CA VAL A 1 -6.98 -8.32 6.39
C VAL A 1 -7.02 -7.11 5.46
N GLU A 2 -7.54 -5.98 5.94
CA GLU A 2 -7.53 -4.72 5.22
C GLU A 2 -6.58 -3.73 5.91
N LEU A 3 -5.72 -3.08 5.13
CA LEU A 3 -4.84 -2.01 5.57
C LEU A 3 -5.31 -0.72 4.92
N SER A 4 -5.95 0.14 5.71
CA SER A 4 -6.61 1.34 5.19
C SER A 4 -5.59 2.42 4.84
N CYS A 5 -5.66 2.92 3.61
CA CYS A 5 -4.97 4.12 3.15
C CYS A 5 -6.00 5.04 2.52
N ILE A 6 -6.20 6.23 3.09
CA ILE A 6 -7.31 7.13 2.73
C ILE A 6 -6.73 8.49 2.35
N ILE A 7 -6.98 8.91 1.11
CA ILE A 7 -6.68 10.26 0.65
C ILE A 7 -7.83 11.18 1.11
N LYS A 8 -7.57 12.06 2.07
CA LYS A 8 -8.61 12.96 2.64
C LYS A 8 -9.08 14.03 1.65
N SER A 9 -8.17 14.55 0.84
CA SER A 9 -8.42 15.57 -0.17
C SER A 9 -7.30 15.56 -1.19
N THR A 10 -7.63 15.69 -2.46
CA THR A 10 -6.66 15.86 -3.54
C THR A 10 -7.29 16.59 -4.71
N VAL A 11 -6.50 17.38 -5.44
CA VAL A 11 -6.92 17.99 -6.72
C VAL A 11 -6.30 17.26 -7.91
N THR A 12 -5.37 16.34 -7.66
CA THR A 12 -4.82 15.44 -8.66
C THR A 12 -5.90 14.42 -9.07
N PRO A 13 -6.29 14.33 -10.37
CA PRO A 13 -7.38 13.45 -10.81
C PRO A 13 -7.11 11.95 -10.62
N ASP A 14 -5.84 11.55 -10.73
CA ASP A 14 -5.39 10.17 -10.56
C ASP A 14 -4.03 10.15 -9.85
N PRO A 15 -4.01 10.32 -8.51
CA PRO A 15 -2.78 10.19 -7.74
C PRO A 15 -2.17 8.80 -7.96
N ARG A 16 -0.84 8.70 -8.02
CA ARG A 16 -0.15 7.41 -8.08
C ARG A 16 -0.07 6.82 -6.67
N ILE A 17 -0.55 5.59 -6.50
CA ILE A 17 -0.49 4.85 -5.24
C ILE A 17 0.57 3.77 -5.37
N GLU A 18 1.45 3.68 -4.38
CA GLU A 18 2.39 2.58 -4.23
C GLU A 18 2.25 1.95 -2.84
N TRP A 19 2.27 0.62 -2.79
CA TRP A 19 2.36 -0.12 -1.54
C TRP A 19 3.68 -0.88 -1.46
N LYS A 20 4.33 -0.76 -0.31
CA LYS A 20 5.61 -1.39 -0.01
C LYS A 20 5.49 -2.20 1.29
N LYS A 21 6.12 -3.36 1.34
CA LYS A 21 6.31 -4.16 2.55
C LYS A 21 7.74 -4.00 3.03
N ILE A 22 7.88 -3.62 4.29
CA ILE A 22 9.15 -3.35 4.97
C ILE A 22 9.29 -4.38 6.09
N ARG A 23 10.27 -5.28 5.95
CA ARG A 23 10.55 -6.33 6.93
C ARG A 23 12.05 -6.40 7.17
N ASN A 24 12.48 -6.28 8.42
CA ASN A 24 13.89 -6.32 8.82
C ASN A 24 14.79 -5.33 8.06
N GLY A 25 14.26 -4.15 7.71
CA GLY A 25 14.96 -3.13 6.93
C GLY A 25 14.91 -3.33 5.41
N GLU A 26 14.49 -4.49 4.92
CA GLU A 26 14.31 -4.74 3.49
C GLU A 26 12.95 -4.24 3.01
N THR A 27 12.95 -3.54 1.88
CA THR A 27 11.73 -3.00 1.24
C THR A 27 11.43 -3.77 -0.04
N SER A 28 10.20 -4.22 -0.19
CA SER A 28 9.69 -4.90 -1.40
C SER A 28 8.37 -4.27 -1.84
N TYR A 29 8.08 -4.27 -3.13
CA TYR A 29 6.80 -3.78 -3.63
C TYR A 29 5.69 -4.80 -3.39
N VAL A 30 4.53 -4.29 -2.97
CA VAL A 30 3.25 -5.01 -2.88
C VAL A 30 2.35 -4.61 -4.03
N PHE A 31 2.28 -3.31 -4.31
CA PHE A 31 1.55 -2.72 -5.44
C PHE A 31 2.41 -1.60 -6.04
N PHE A 32 2.69 -1.69 -7.33
CA PHE A 32 3.49 -0.74 -8.07
C PHE A 32 3.06 -0.75 -9.54
N ASP A 33 3.06 0.41 -10.18
CA ASP A 33 2.66 0.58 -11.59
C ASP A 33 1.30 -0.07 -11.89
N ASN A 34 0.31 0.24 -11.05
CA ASN A 34 -1.04 -0.28 -11.14
C ASN A 34 -1.17 -1.81 -11.11
N LYS A 35 -0.16 -2.51 -10.55
CA LYS A 35 -0.11 -3.97 -10.53
C LYS A 35 0.37 -4.51 -9.19
N MET A 36 -0.29 -5.57 -8.73
CA MET A 36 0.12 -6.36 -7.57
C MET A 36 1.42 -7.12 -7.89
N GLN A 37 2.36 -7.14 -6.94
CA GLN A 37 3.73 -7.61 -7.14
C GLN A 37 4.02 -8.88 -6.34
N GLY A 38 4.94 -9.71 -6.84
CA GLY A 38 5.43 -10.89 -6.12
C GLY A 38 4.32 -11.85 -5.67
N ASP A 39 4.42 -12.34 -4.43
CA ASP A 39 3.43 -13.26 -3.85
C ASP A 39 2.02 -12.62 -3.74
N PHE A 40 1.94 -11.28 -3.71
CA PHE A 40 0.70 -10.55 -3.53
C PHE A 40 -0.16 -10.53 -4.81
N ALA A 41 0.44 -10.83 -5.96
CA ALA A 41 -0.24 -10.87 -7.26
C ALA A 41 -1.44 -11.83 -7.30
N THR A 42 -1.45 -12.86 -6.45
CA THR A 42 -2.50 -13.89 -6.45
C THR A 42 -3.47 -13.79 -5.27
N ARG A 43 -3.14 -12.98 -4.27
CA ARG A 43 -3.80 -13.03 -2.96
C ARG A 43 -4.09 -11.67 -2.36
N ALA A 44 -3.81 -10.58 -3.07
CA ALA A 44 -4.12 -9.26 -2.59
C ALA A 44 -4.69 -8.38 -3.71
N GLU A 45 -5.40 -7.33 -3.32
CA GLU A 45 -6.06 -6.41 -4.22
C GLU A 45 -6.13 -5.02 -3.59
N ILE A 46 -6.35 -4.02 -4.43
CA ILE A 46 -6.59 -2.64 -3.98
C ILE A 46 -8.09 -2.38 -3.93
N LEU A 47 -8.59 -2.04 -2.75
CA LEU A 47 -9.97 -1.65 -2.48
C LEU A 47 -10.08 -0.13 -2.41
N SER A 48 -11.18 0.42 -2.92
CA SER A 48 -11.45 1.88 -2.88
C SER A 48 -10.30 2.73 -3.43
N ARG A 49 -9.62 2.23 -4.46
CA ARG A 49 -8.42 2.80 -5.16
C ARG A 49 -7.12 2.87 -4.36
N THR A 50 -7.16 2.82 -3.04
CA THR A 50 -5.97 3.10 -2.22
C THR A 50 -5.71 2.08 -1.13
N SER A 51 -6.73 1.42 -0.59
CA SER A 51 -6.57 0.52 0.56
C SER A 51 -6.16 -0.87 0.11
N LEU A 52 -5.25 -1.50 0.84
CA LEU A 52 -4.72 -2.82 0.50
C LEU A 52 -5.50 -3.91 1.23
N VAL A 53 -6.00 -4.89 0.50
CA VAL A 53 -6.63 -6.10 1.06
C VAL A 53 -5.73 -7.29 0.79
N ILE A 54 -5.30 -7.98 1.84
CA ILE A 54 -4.51 -9.22 1.77
C ILE A 54 -5.40 -10.38 2.19
N LYS A 55 -5.61 -11.33 1.28
CA LYS A 55 -6.36 -12.58 1.47
C LYS A 55 -5.39 -13.68 1.94
N ASN A 56 -5.90 -14.63 2.71
CA ASN A 56 -5.15 -15.80 3.20
C ASN A 56 -3.81 -15.41 3.85
N THR A 57 -3.86 -14.48 4.81
CA THR A 57 -2.66 -13.97 5.50
C THR A 57 -1.93 -15.05 6.27
N THR A 58 -0.60 -15.01 6.23
CA THR A 58 0.28 -15.92 6.97
C THR A 58 1.20 -15.16 7.93
N ARG A 59 1.91 -15.85 8.82
CA ARG A 59 2.94 -15.23 9.68
C ARG A 59 4.04 -14.51 8.90
N MET A 60 4.28 -14.90 7.64
CA MET A 60 5.24 -14.22 6.78
C MET A 60 4.78 -12.82 6.36
N ASP A 61 3.51 -12.50 6.55
CA ASP A 61 2.92 -11.18 6.28
C ASP A 61 3.13 -10.19 7.41
N THR A 62 3.59 -10.63 8.58
CA THR A 62 3.97 -9.72 9.67
C THR A 62 5.13 -8.83 9.23
N ALA A 63 4.84 -7.53 9.12
CA ALA A 63 5.74 -6.50 8.60
C ALA A 63 5.13 -5.11 8.82
N THR A 64 5.92 -4.07 8.54
CA THR A 64 5.38 -2.72 8.33
C THR A 64 5.03 -2.57 6.85
N TYR A 65 3.82 -2.11 6.56
CA TYR A 65 3.36 -1.79 5.22
C TYR A 65 3.29 -0.29 5.06
N ARG A 66 3.82 0.22 3.95
CA ARG A 66 3.81 1.64 3.64
C ARG A 66 2.94 1.89 2.41
N CYS A 67 1.96 2.77 2.57
CA CYS A 67 1.22 3.35 1.46
C CYS A 67 1.84 4.71 1.15
N GLU A 68 2.27 4.92 -0.10
CA GLU A 68 2.82 6.17 -0.60
C GLU A 68 1.90 6.69 -1.71
N VAL A 69 1.53 7.97 -1.64
CA VAL A 69 0.64 8.63 -2.60
C VAL A 69 1.39 9.81 -3.22
N ALA A 70 1.53 9.80 -4.54
CA ALA A 70 2.08 10.91 -5.30
C ALA A 70 0.96 11.65 -6.05
N ALA A 71 0.76 12.93 -5.71
CA ALA A 71 -0.29 13.80 -6.20
C ALA A 71 0.31 15.12 -6.74
N PRO A 72 0.81 15.15 -7.98
CA PRO A 72 1.63 16.26 -8.50
C PRO A 72 0.91 17.63 -8.60
N SER A 73 -0.43 17.65 -8.59
CA SER A 73 -1.20 18.90 -8.62
C SER A 73 -1.52 19.46 -7.23
N ASP A 74 -1.23 18.71 -6.17
CA ASP A 74 -1.51 19.12 -4.80
C ASP A 74 -0.33 19.94 -4.24
N THR A 75 -0.60 20.82 -3.27
CA THR A 75 0.46 21.56 -2.56
C THR A 75 1.47 20.63 -1.88
N LYS A 76 0.97 19.51 -1.33
CA LYS A 76 1.80 18.42 -0.83
C LYS A 76 1.80 17.31 -1.88
N THR A 77 2.87 17.26 -2.67
CA THR A 77 2.93 16.39 -3.86
C THR A 77 3.18 14.92 -3.54
N ILE A 78 3.69 14.60 -2.35
CA ILE A 78 3.89 13.23 -1.86
C ILE A 78 3.47 13.16 -0.39
N ASP A 79 2.71 12.13 -0.03
CA ASP A 79 2.42 11.76 1.35
C ASP A 79 2.49 10.25 1.57
N GLU A 80 2.71 9.81 2.80
CA GLU A 80 2.79 8.39 3.15
C GLU A 80 2.21 8.08 4.53
N ILE A 81 1.79 6.82 4.70
CA ILE A 81 1.45 6.25 6.00
C ILE A 81 2.13 4.89 6.17
N ASN A 82 2.53 4.58 7.41
CA ASN A 82 3.08 3.28 7.79
C ASN A 82 2.08 2.54 8.69
N ILE A 83 1.81 1.28 8.37
CA ILE A 83 0.84 0.43 9.05
C ILE A 83 1.56 -0.85 9.48
N GLN A 84 1.60 -1.12 10.77
CA GLN A 84 2.17 -2.35 11.29
C GLN A 84 1.12 -3.46 11.29
N LEU A 85 1.38 -4.55 10.55
CA LEU A 85 0.55 -5.74 10.54
C LEU A 85 1.25 -6.84 11.33
N THR A 86 0.54 -7.43 12.28
CA THR A 86 0.97 -8.63 13.01
C THR A 86 -0.06 -9.74 12.78
N VAL A 87 0.38 -10.85 12.22
CA VAL A 87 -0.43 -12.07 12.01
C VAL A 87 0.02 -13.13 13.02
N GLN A 88 -0.93 -13.73 13.74
CA GLN A 88 -0.68 -14.75 14.78
C GLN A 88 -0.81 -16.17 14.23
#